data_AF-A0A7Z9TSK8-F1
#
_entry.id   AF-A0A7Z9TSK8-F1
#
_cell.length_a   1.000
_cell.length_b   1.000
_cell.length_c   1.000
_cell.angle_alpha   90.00
_cell.angle_beta   90.00
_cell.angle_gamma   90.00
#
_symmetry.space_group_name_H-M   'P 1'
#
loop_
_entity.id
_entity.type
_entity.pdbx_description
1 polymer ?
#
loop_
_entity_poly.entity_id
_entity_poly.type
_entity_poly.pdbx_seq_one_letter_code
_entity_poly.pdbx_strand_id
1 'polypeptide(L)'
;MVVIIILGLLSSIVGVYLFDSAEKAKADSTKTQIKGLETALDLYRLHNSRYPSSEQGLKALLGKPEVGVIPKNWNGPYLRGNNLPEDGWGNPYRYVSVNGKNFEIISLGADGTDGGTDLDADINSIDL
;
A
#
# COMPACT_ATOMS: atom_id res chain seq x y z
N MET A 1 43.10 13.61 -29.42
CA MET A 1 41.80 13.69 -30.13
C MET A 1 40.97 12.41 -29.99
N VAL A 2 41.57 11.21 -30.06
CA VAL A 2 40.90 9.91 -29.91
C VAL A 2 40.02 9.75 -28.65
N VAL A 3 40.41 10.33 -27.51
CA VAL A 3 39.66 10.21 -26.24
C VAL A 3 38.22 10.73 -26.29
N ILE A 4 37.98 11.85 -26.99
CA ILE A 4 36.64 12.45 -27.12
C ILE A 4 35.72 11.54 -27.94
N ILE A 5 36.28 10.84 -28.94
CA ILE A 5 35.54 9.91 -29.81
C ILE A 5 35.12 8.67 -29.02
N ILE A 6 36.00 8.13 -28.17
CA ILE A 6 35.72 6.95 -27.34
C ILE A 6 34.70 7.30 -26.26
N LEU A 7 34.81 8.48 -25.63
CA LEU A 7 33.83 8.95 -24.65
C LEU A 7 32.46 9.22 -25.28
N GLY A 8 32.42 9.75 -26.51
CA GLY A 8 31.19 9.90 -27.28
C GLY A 8 30.53 8.56 -27.61
N LEU A 9 31.32 7.56 -28.02
CA LEU A 9 30.85 6.20 -28.32
C LEU A 9 30.35 5.43 -27.10
N LEU A 10 31.00 5.60 -25.94
CA LEU A 10 30.57 4.99 -24.68
C LEU A 10 29.32 5.67 -24.12
N SER A 11 29.18 6.99 -24.31
CA SER A 11 28.00 7.74 -23.87
C SER A 11 26.72 7.29 -24.58
N SER A 12 26.81 6.77 -25.81
CA SER A 12 25.67 6.24 -26.57
C SER A 12 25.11 4.91 -26.03
N ILE A 13 25.87 4.17 -25.21
CA ILE A 13 25.52 2.81 -24.75
C ILE A 13 24.87 2.82 -23.36
N VAL A 14 24.94 3.93 -22.63
CA VAL A 14 24.34 4.02 -21.29
C VAL A 14 22.86 4.41 -21.42
N GLY A 15 22.08 3.46 -21.95
CA GLY A 15 20.63 3.56 -22.06
C GLY A 15 19.93 2.95 -20.84
N VAL A 16 19.42 3.80 -19.96
CA VAL A 16 18.06 3.74 -19.37
C VAL A 16 17.58 2.42 -18.72
N TYR A 17 18.43 1.57 -18.12
CA TYR A 17 17.94 0.40 -17.35
C TYR A 17 17.47 0.70 -15.90
N LEU A 18 17.57 1.95 -15.44
CA LEU A 18 17.25 2.30 -14.05
C LEU A 18 15.75 2.44 -13.74
N PHE A 19 14.92 2.72 -14.75
CA PHE A 19 13.50 3.06 -14.52
C PHE A 19 12.70 1.86 -14.02
N ASP A 20 12.87 0.70 -14.67
CA ASP A 20 12.17 -0.54 -14.34
C ASP A 20 12.41 -1.02 -12.89
N SER A 21 13.63 -0.78 -12.37
CA SER A 21 13.99 -1.16 -11.00
C SER A 21 13.36 -0.26 -9.94
N ALA A 22 13.24 1.05 -10.23
CA ALA A 22 12.60 1.99 -9.32
C ALA A 22 11.09 1.71 -9.22
N GLU A 23 10.46 1.31 -10.31
CA GLU A 23 9.03 1.01 -10.37
C GLU A 23 8.69 -0.32 -9.68
N LYS A 24 9.52 -1.35 -9.86
CA LYS A 24 9.40 -2.59 -9.07
C LYS A 24 9.57 -2.36 -7.57
N ALA A 25 10.51 -1.50 -7.18
CA ALA A 25 10.70 -1.14 -5.77
C ALA A 25 9.46 -0.47 -5.16
N LYS A 26 8.70 0.31 -5.95
CA LYS A 26 7.41 0.86 -5.50
C LYS A 26 6.38 -0.23 -5.25
N ALA A 27 6.23 -1.18 -6.19
CA ALA A 27 5.32 -2.31 -6.01
C ALA A 27 5.68 -3.14 -4.76
N ASP A 28 6.96 -3.48 -4.56
CA ASP A 28 7.42 -4.19 -3.36
C ASP A 28 7.22 -3.39 -2.07
N SER A 29 7.42 -2.07 -2.11
CA SER A 29 7.11 -1.19 -0.99
C SER A 29 5.63 -1.25 -0.64
N THR A 30 4.75 -1.10 -1.64
CA THR A 30 3.30 -1.20 -1.49
C THR A 30 2.89 -2.53 -0.85
N LYS A 31 3.44 -3.65 -1.32
CA LYS A 31 3.20 -4.98 -0.73
C LYS A 31 3.61 -5.06 0.73
N THR A 32 4.78 -4.50 1.07
CA THR A 32 5.28 -4.47 2.45
C THR A 32 4.38 -3.62 3.35
N GLN A 33 3.92 -2.48 2.85
CA GLN A 33 3.00 -1.60 3.56
C GLN A 33 1.63 -2.26 3.79
N ILE A 34 1.08 -2.94 2.78
CA ILE A 34 -0.14 -3.74 2.92
C ILE A 34 0.02 -4.77 4.05
N LYS A 35 1.10 -5.54 4.08
CA LYS A 35 1.37 -6.50 5.18
C LYS A 35 1.44 -5.84 6.56
N GLY A 36 1.96 -4.62 6.63
CA GLY A 36 1.95 -3.81 7.84
C GLY A 36 0.53 -3.43 8.28
N LEU A 37 -0.31 -3.01 7.34
CA LEU A 37 -1.73 -2.70 7.59
C LEU A 37 -2.51 -3.95 8.01
N GLU A 38 -2.28 -5.09 7.37
CA GLU A 38 -2.87 -6.38 7.72
C GLU A 38 -2.57 -6.75 9.17
N THR A 39 -1.30 -6.64 9.56
CA THR A 39 -0.86 -6.91 10.95
C THR A 39 -1.58 -5.98 11.94
N ALA A 40 -1.74 -4.70 11.61
CA ALA A 40 -2.47 -3.74 12.45
C ALA A 40 -3.98 -4.08 12.55
N LEU A 41 -4.59 -4.54 11.45
CA LEU A 41 -5.98 -4.99 11.39
C LEU A 41 -6.18 -6.27 12.21
N ASP A 42 -5.27 -7.22 12.14
CA ASP A 42 -5.31 -8.45 12.94
C ASP A 42 -5.21 -8.16 14.43
N LEU A 43 -4.36 -7.22 14.84
CA LEU A 43 -4.32 -6.73 16.22
C LEU A 43 -5.65 -6.08 16.62
N TYR A 44 -6.22 -5.22 15.77
CA TYR A 44 -7.53 -4.62 16.02
C TYR A 44 -8.61 -5.69 16.23
N ARG A 45 -8.63 -6.73 15.38
CA ARG A 45 -9.53 -7.88 15.51
C ARG A 45 -9.24 -8.68 16.77
N LEU A 46 -8.00 -8.86 17.19
CA LEU A 46 -7.67 -9.57 18.41
C LEU A 46 -8.32 -8.89 19.63
N HIS A 47 -8.28 -7.56 19.69
CA HIS A 47 -8.85 -6.79 20.79
C HIS A 47 -10.38 -6.64 20.72
N ASN A 48 -10.92 -6.46 19.52
CA ASN A 48 -12.34 -6.12 19.32
C ASN A 48 -13.19 -7.27 18.76
N SER A 49 -12.56 -8.42 18.50
CA SER A 49 -13.13 -9.62 17.85
C SER A 49 -13.68 -9.39 16.43
N ARG A 50 -13.41 -8.24 15.82
CA ARG A 50 -13.89 -7.85 14.49
C ARG A 50 -12.93 -6.88 13.83
N TYR A 51 -12.92 -6.86 12.50
CA TYR A 51 -12.28 -5.79 11.72
C TYR A 51 -13.14 -4.52 11.70
N PRO A 52 -12.53 -3.34 11.44
CA PRO A 52 -13.28 -2.10 11.24
C PRO A 52 -14.20 -2.20 10.02
N SER A 53 -15.31 -1.47 10.01
CA SER A 53 -16.21 -1.45 8.85
C SER A 53 -15.63 -0.61 7.71
N SER A 54 -16.12 -0.78 6.48
CA SER A 54 -15.73 0.06 5.34
C SER A 54 -16.00 1.55 5.58
N GLU A 55 -17.04 1.88 6.37
CA GLU A 55 -17.34 3.26 6.77
C GLU A 55 -16.29 3.86 7.72
N GLN A 56 -15.73 3.03 8.60
CA GLN A 56 -14.65 3.43 9.50
C GLN A 56 -13.31 3.51 8.75
N GLY A 57 -13.11 2.58 7.81
CA GLY A 57 -11.90 2.46 7.01
C GLY A 57 -10.65 2.17 7.86
N LEU A 58 -9.49 2.39 7.24
CA LEU A 58 -8.18 2.26 7.90
C LEU A 58 -7.94 3.32 8.98
N LYS A 59 -8.74 4.40 9.01
CA LYS A 59 -8.65 5.45 10.06
C LYS A 59 -8.92 4.89 11.46
N ALA A 60 -9.67 3.80 11.57
CA ALA A 60 -9.91 3.09 12.84
C ALA A 60 -8.63 2.50 13.48
N LEU A 61 -7.56 2.35 12.69
CA LEU A 61 -6.26 1.88 13.16
C LEU A 61 -5.46 3.00 13.84
N LEU A 62 -5.68 4.25 13.43
CA LEU A 62 -5.01 5.42 13.99
C LEU A 62 -5.72 5.94 15.25
N GLY A 63 -7.04 6.04 15.18
CA GLY A 63 -7.87 6.57 16.26
C GLY A 63 -9.08 5.70 16.52
N LYS A 64 -9.64 5.81 17.73
CA LYS A 64 -10.88 5.12 18.07
C LYS A 64 -12.00 5.60 17.14
N PRO A 65 -12.65 4.72 16.36
CA PRO A 65 -13.73 5.15 15.48
C PRO A 65 -14.97 5.54 16.28
N GLU A 66 -15.59 6.65 15.90
CA GLU A 66 -16.81 7.20 16.50
C GLU A 66 -18.08 6.86 15.69
N VAL A 67 -17.89 6.38 14.46
CA VAL A 67 -18.95 6.03 13.50
C VAL A 67 -19.00 4.52 13.27
N GLY A 68 -20.18 4.01 12.92
CA GLY A 68 -20.41 2.58 12.71
C GLY A 68 -20.42 1.79 14.03
N VAL A 69 -19.75 0.63 14.05
CA VAL A 69 -19.69 -0.20 15.27
C VAL A 69 -18.51 0.21 16.14
N ILE A 70 -18.83 0.88 17.24
CA ILE A 70 -17.84 1.43 18.16
C ILE A 70 -17.16 0.27 18.92
N PRO A 71 -15.84 0.10 18.78
CA PRO A 71 -15.09 -0.90 19.52
C PRO A 71 -15.09 -0.61 21.02
N LYS A 72 -15.44 -1.62 21.83
CA LYS A 72 -15.44 -1.51 23.29
C LYS A 72 -14.03 -1.59 23.89
N ASN A 73 -13.14 -2.37 23.28
CA ASN A 73 -11.79 -2.65 23.77
C ASN A 73 -10.70 -2.08 22.84
N TRP A 74 -10.97 -0.92 22.22
CA TRP A 74 -9.95 -0.26 21.40
C TRP A 74 -8.74 0.09 22.27
N ASN A 75 -7.58 -0.43 21.89
CA ASN A 75 -6.32 -0.31 22.62
C ASN A 75 -5.21 0.20 21.69
N GLY A 76 -5.58 1.08 20.74
CA GLY A 76 -4.67 1.63 19.74
C GLY A 76 -3.88 2.84 20.25
N PRO A 77 -3.08 3.48 19.38
CA PRO A 77 -3.01 3.29 17.92
C PRO A 77 -2.36 1.97 17.50
N TYR A 78 -2.93 1.30 16.49
CA TYR A 78 -2.43 0.05 15.92
C TYR A 78 -1.42 0.27 14.79
N LEU A 79 -1.35 1.48 14.26
CA LEU A 79 -0.33 1.91 13.31
C LEU A 79 0.66 2.86 13.96
N ARG A 80 1.95 2.70 13.65
CA ARG A 80 3.00 3.63 14.03
C ARG A 80 3.03 4.78 13.03
N GLY A 81 2.43 5.90 13.41
CA GLY A 81 2.33 7.09 12.57
C GLY A 81 1.03 7.83 12.86
N ASN A 82 0.99 9.12 12.58
CA ASN A 82 -0.22 9.92 12.75
C ASN A 82 -1.08 9.96 11.48
N ASN A 83 -0.57 9.39 10.38
CA ASN A 83 -1.21 9.37 9.07
C ASN A 83 -1.22 7.94 8.52
N LEU A 84 -2.17 7.69 7.60
CA LEU A 84 -2.17 6.47 6.81
C LEU A 84 -0.99 6.51 5.84
N PRO A 85 -0.28 5.38 5.65
CA PRO A 85 0.67 5.28 4.57
C PRO A 85 -0.07 5.30 3.22
N GLU A 86 0.55 5.92 2.23
CA GLU A 86 0.13 5.92 0.82
C GLU A 86 0.96 4.88 0.07
N ASP A 87 0.43 4.34 -1.01
CA ASP A 87 1.15 3.35 -1.79
C ASP A 87 2.43 3.92 -2.44
N GLY A 88 3.22 3.07 -3.09
CA GLY A 88 4.47 3.46 -3.76
C GLY A 88 4.31 4.53 -4.85
N TRP A 89 3.09 4.86 -5.26
CA TRP A 89 2.75 5.89 -6.24
C TRP A 89 2.06 7.12 -5.62
N GLY A 90 1.80 7.11 -4.31
CA GLY A 90 1.13 8.20 -3.58
C GLY A 90 -0.41 8.11 -3.62
N ASN A 91 -0.96 6.97 -4.04
CA ASN A 91 -2.39 6.72 -4.02
C ASN A 91 -2.83 6.18 -2.65
N PRO A 92 -4.02 6.58 -2.16
CA PRO A 92 -4.55 6.06 -0.91
C PRO A 92 -5.06 4.62 -1.09
N TYR A 93 -4.77 3.76 -0.12
CA TYR A 93 -5.30 2.40 -0.08
C TYR A 93 -6.83 2.39 0.03
N ARG A 94 -7.48 1.59 -0.82
CA ARG A 94 -8.91 1.29 -0.70
C ARG A 94 -9.09 0.14 0.28
N TYR A 95 -9.94 0.36 1.27
CA TYR A 95 -10.27 -0.64 2.29
C TYR A 95 -11.72 -1.07 2.19
N VAL A 96 -11.93 -2.37 2.08
CA VAL A 96 -13.25 -2.98 2.05
C VAL A 96 -13.32 -4.04 3.13
N SER A 97 -14.32 -3.97 4.02
CA SER A 97 -14.59 -5.05 4.98
C SER A 97 -15.96 -5.68 4.71
N VAL A 98 -15.98 -7.01 4.66
CA VAL A 98 -17.20 -7.81 4.53
C VAL A 98 -17.54 -8.42 5.88
N ASN A 99 -18.67 -7.99 6.45
CA ASN A 99 -19.21 -8.49 7.73
C ASN A 99 -18.26 -8.36 8.94
N GLY A 100 -17.21 -7.54 8.86
CA GLY A 100 -16.19 -7.41 9.93
C GLY A 100 -15.39 -8.68 10.20
N LYS A 101 -15.50 -9.69 9.32
CA LYS A 101 -14.78 -10.97 9.39
C LYS A 101 -13.67 -11.08 8.37
N ASN A 102 -13.93 -10.55 7.17
CA ASN A 102 -12.94 -10.44 6.12
C ASN A 102 -12.68 -8.97 5.83
N PHE A 103 -11.47 -8.68 5.40
CA PHE A 103 -11.08 -7.39 4.90
C PHE A 103 -10.27 -7.58 3.62
N GLU A 104 -10.23 -6.53 2.83
CA GLU A 104 -9.47 -6.44 1.61
C GLU A 104 -8.87 -5.04 1.54
N ILE A 105 -7.57 -4.99 1.25
CA ILE A 105 -6.83 -3.76 1.00
C ILE A 105 -6.40 -3.80 -0.45
N ILE A 106 -6.74 -2.76 -1.18
CA ILE A 106 -6.50 -2.65 -2.63
C ILE A 106 -5.67 -1.39 -2.88
N SER A 107 -4.59 -1.56 -3.62
CA SER A 107 -3.82 -0.48 -4.24
C SER A 107 -4.12 -0.45 -5.72
N LEU A 108 -4.50 0.71 -6.27
CA LEU A 108 -4.86 0.89 -7.67
C LEU A 108 -3.65 1.08 -8.60
N GLY A 109 -2.49 0.53 -8.23
CA GLY A 109 -1.25 0.66 -9.01
C GLY A 109 -0.82 2.11 -9.33
N ALA A 110 -0.04 2.24 -10.40
CA ALA A 110 0.49 3.52 -10.88
C ALA A 110 -0.57 4.41 -11.55
N ASP A 111 -1.59 3.83 -12.17
CA ASP A 111 -2.62 4.53 -12.93
C ASP A 111 -3.78 5.03 -12.06
N GLY A 112 -3.89 4.54 -10.82
CA GLY A 112 -4.95 4.90 -9.88
C GLY A 112 -6.33 4.40 -10.33
N THR A 113 -6.38 3.41 -11.21
CA THR A 113 -7.62 2.86 -11.78
C THR A 113 -7.69 1.35 -11.51
N ASP A 114 -8.92 0.81 -11.48
CA ASP A 114 -9.15 -0.62 -11.31
C ASP A 114 -8.71 -1.35 -12.61
N GLY A 115 -7.86 -2.36 -12.47
CA GLY A 115 -7.31 -3.15 -13.55
C GLY A 115 -5.82 -2.92 -13.77
N GLY A 116 -5.44 -2.71 -15.03
CA GLY A 116 -4.05 -2.50 -15.42
C GLY A 116 -3.21 -3.78 -15.57
N THR A 117 -1.99 -3.62 -16.10
CA THR A 117 -1.00 -4.69 -16.25
C THR A 117 0.37 -4.21 -15.80
N ASP A 118 1.17 -5.11 -15.27
CA ASP A 118 2.54 -4.82 -14.79
C ASP A 118 2.54 -3.80 -13.63
N LEU A 119 2.90 -2.55 -13.87
CA LEU A 119 2.97 -1.48 -12.86
C LEU A 119 1.62 -0.83 -12.57
N ASP A 120 0.70 -0.92 -13.53
CA ASP A 120 -0.67 -0.45 -13.37
C ASP A 120 -1.55 -1.53 -12.70
N ALA A 121 -1.01 -2.74 -12.47
CA ALA A 121 -1.79 -3.83 -11.90
C ALA A 121 -2.17 -3.55 -10.44
N ASP A 122 -3.44 -3.79 -10.14
CA ASP A 122 -3.96 -3.72 -8.77
C ASP A 122 -3.23 -4.67 -7.82
N ILE A 123 -2.82 -4.15 -6.66
CA ILE A 123 -2.22 -4.95 -5.60
C ILE A 123 -3.27 -5.17 -4.51
N ASN A 124 -3.76 -6.41 -4.44
CA ASN A 124 -4.77 -6.82 -3.48
C ASN A 124 -4.12 -7.61 -2.32
N SER A 125 -4.54 -7.34 -1.08
CA SER A 125 -4.11 -8.10 0.10
C SER A 125 -4.50 -9.58 0.01
N ILE A 126 -5.60 -9.92 -0.68
CA ILE A 126 -6.04 -11.32 -0.83
C ILE A 126 -5.18 -12.15 -1.79
N ASP A 127 -4.43 -11.49 -2.68
CA ASP A 127 -3.57 -12.12 -3.69
C ASP A 127 -2.09 -12.23 -3.22
N LEU A 128 -1.80 -11.70 -2.03
CA LEU A 128 -0.43 -11.51 -1.50
C LEU A 128 0.09 -12.64 -0.60
#